data_AF-A0A7L3SZQ6-F1
#
_entry.id   AF-A0A7L3SZQ6-F1
#
_cell.length_a   1.000
_cell.length_b   1.000
_cell.length_c   1.000
_cell.angle_alpha   90.00
_cell.angle_beta   90.00
_cell.angle_gamma   90.00
#
_symmetry.space_group_name_H-M   'P 1'
#
loop_
_entity.id
_entity.type
_entity.pdbx_description
1 polymer ?
#
loop_
_entity_poly.entity_id
_entity_poly.type
_entity_poly.pdbx_seq_one_letter_code
_entity_poly.pdbx_strand_id
1 'polypeptide(L)'
;PSAGARYIDYCPAGWSYYKLSCFRYFSQLRTWDEAERQCQASHAGAHLAWVEEPREATTLQKVISYYQRAHPVWVGLHRRESQAWQWASGDKYSITSGLAGNGARGGTCGVLTHLSGFTVWSSADCAQQHHYICKFTP
;
A
#
# COMPACT_ATOMS: atom_id res chain seq x y z
N PRO A 1 4.32 2.82 34.80
CA PRO A 1 3.21 2.10 34.14
C PRO A 1 3.43 2.13 32.62
N SER A 2 4.20 1.16 32.15
CA SER A 2 4.53 0.94 30.74
C SER A 2 3.26 0.52 29.99
N ALA A 3 2.82 1.34 29.04
CA ALA A 3 1.78 0.99 28.09
C ALA A 3 2.29 -0.21 27.28
N GLY A 4 1.81 -1.41 27.63
CA GLY A 4 2.17 -2.64 26.93
C GLY A 4 1.75 -2.53 25.46
N ALA A 5 2.71 -2.73 24.55
CA ALA A 5 2.42 -2.92 23.14
C ALA A 5 1.38 -4.05 23.02
N ARG A 6 0.18 -3.71 22.52
CA ARG A 6 -0.87 -4.70 22.23
C ARG A 6 -0.41 -5.52 21.03
N TYR A 7 0.26 -6.63 21.31
CA TYR A 7 0.56 -7.64 20.30
C TYR A 7 -0.77 -8.20 19.79
N ILE A 8 -1.11 -7.97 18.52
CA ILE A 8 -2.19 -8.69 17.87
C ILE A 8 -1.64 -10.05 17.49
N ASP A 9 -2.18 -11.11 18.11
CA ASP A 9 -1.80 -12.49 17.81
C ASP A 9 -2.26 -12.93 16.40
N TYR A 10 -3.24 -12.24 15.80
CA TYR A 10 -3.83 -12.60 14.50
C TYR A 10 -4.62 -11.45 13.86
N CYS A 11 -4.48 -11.29 12.53
CA CYS A 11 -5.30 -10.34 11.78
C CYS A 11 -6.79 -10.72 11.77
N PRO A 12 -7.70 -9.73 11.64
CA PRO A 12 -9.13 -9.99 11.46
C PRO A 12 -9.42 -10.89 10.26
N ALA A 13 -10.57 -11.55 10.27
CA ALA A 13 -10.99 -12.41 9.15
C ALA A 13 -10.91 -11.68 7.79
N GLY A 14 -10.30 -12.34 6.80
CA GLY A 14 -10.08 -11.78 5.46
C GLY A 14 -8.85 -10.89 5.32
N TRP A 15 -8.07 -10.69 6.39
CA TRP A 15 -6.77 -10.03 6.34
C TRP A 15 -5.64 -11.06 6.49
N SER A 16 -4.60 -10.92 5.66
CA SER A 16 -3.39 -11.72 5.74
C SER A 16 -2.43 -11.10 6.73
N TYR A 17 -2.04 -11.89 7.74
CA TYR A 17 -1.00 -11.51 8.70
C TYR A 17 0.38 -11.74 8.09
N TYR A 18 1.22 -10.72 8.15
CA TYR A 18 2.64 -10.90 7.91
C TYR A 18 3.46 -10.01 8.83
N LYS A 19 4.19 -10.65 9.75
CA LYS A 19 4.95 -10.01 10.83
C LYS A 19 4.09 -9.11 11.71
N LEU A 20 4.20 -7.79 11.63
CA LEU A 20 3.50 -6.85 12.51
C LEU A 20 2.39 -6.10 11.79
N SER A 21 2.06 -6.48 10.55
CA SER A 21 1.07 -5.76 9.74
C SER A 21 0.04 -6.71 9.15
N CYS A 22 -1.17 -6.19 9.03
CA CYS A 22 -2.30 -6.86 8.41
C CYS A 22 -2.52 -6.28 7.03
N PHE A 23 -2.51 -7.13 6.01
CA PHE A 23 -2.73 -6.75 4.62
C PHE A 23 -4.02 -7.35 4.08
N ARG A 24 -4.74 -6.61 3.22
CA ARG A 24 -5.90 -7.14 2.51
C ARG A 24 -5.94 -6.63 1.08
N TYR A 25 -5.90 -7.58 0.14
CA TYR A 25 -6.05 -7.30 -1.27
C TYR A 25 -7.53 -7.21 -1.64
N PHE A 26 -7.86 -6.26 -2.51
CA PHE A 26 -9.19 -6.07 -3.07
C PHE A 26 -9.13 -6.09 -4.60
N SER A 27 -9.91 -6.97 -5.20
CA SER A 27 -10.01 -7.12 -6.66
C SER A 27 -11.01 -6.14 -7.28
N GLN A 28 -11.70 -5.32 -6.51
CA GLN A 28 -12.56 -4.27 -7.03
C GLN A 28 -11.72 -3.15 -7.66
N LEU A 29 -12.16 -2.64 -8.81
CA LEU A 29 -11.53 -1.50 -9.46
C LEU A 29 -12.05 -0.20 -8.83
N ARG A 30 -11.13 0.62 -8.32
CA ARG A 30 -11.42 1.88 -7.62
C ARG A 30 -10.43 2.96 -7.97
N THR A 31 -10.87 4.21 -7.94
CA THR A 31 -9.92 5.34 -7.93
C THR A 31 -9.07 5.31 -6.67
N TRP A 32 -7.93 6.01 -6.66
CA TRP A 32 -7.06 6.00 -5.48
C TRP A 32 -7.80 6.48 -4.22
N ASP A 33 -8.56 7.58 -4.34
CA ASP A 33 -9.33 8.14 -3.22
C ASP A 33 -10.46 7.20 -2.74
N GLU A 34 -11.12 6.49 -3.67
CA GLU A 34 -12.14 5.49 -3.30
C GLU A 34 -11.53 4.30 -2.58
N ALA A 35 -10.37 3.83 -3.06
CA ALA A 35 -9.65 2.73 -2.46
C ALA A 35 -9.17 3.07 -1.04
N GLU A 36 -8.65 4.28 -0.83
CA GLU A 36 -8.26 4.79 0.49
C GLU A 36 -9.44 4.83 1.46
N ARG A 37 -10.57 5.42 1.04
CA ARG A 37 -11.80 5.43 1.85
C ARG A 37 -12.27 4.02 2.20
N GLN A 38 -12.17 3.08 1.27
CA GLN A 38 -12.54 1.69 1.53
C GLN A 38 -11.60 1.02 2.53
N CYS A 39 -10.29 1.31 2.49
CA CYS A 39 -9.35 0.81 3.49
C CYS A 39 -9.73 1.31 4.89
N GLN A 40 -9.96 2.62 5.04
CA GLN A 40 -10.36 3.25 6.30
C GLN A 40 -11.69 2.71 6.84
N ALA A 41 -12.64 2.41 5.95
CA ALA A 41 -13.92 1.79 6.33
C ALA A 41 -13.80 0.31 6.71
N SER A 42 -12.76 -0.39 6.23
CA SER A 42 -12.60 -1.83 6.44
C SER A 42 -11.99 -2.16 7.80
N HIS A 43 -11.19 -1.26 8.38
CA HIS A 43 -10.64 -1.39 9.72
C HIS A 43 -10.16 -0.04 10.26
N ALA A 44 -10.25 0.18 11.58
CA ALA A 44 -9.67 1.37 12.20
C ALA A 44 -8.15 1.41 11.99
N GLY A 45 -7.62 2.55 11.55
CA GLY A 45 -6.20 2.72 11.24
C GLY A 45 -5.74 2.03 9.95
N ALA A 46 -6.65 1.49 9.15
CA ALA A 46 -6.30 0.95 7.83
C ALA A 46 -6.27 2.05 6.76
N HIS A 47 -5.24 1.96 5.94
CA HIS A 47 -4.97 2.84 4.82
C HIS A 47 -4.56 1.99 3.62
N LEU A 48 -4.47 2.58 2.44
CA LEU A 48 -3.73 1.99 1.34
C LEU A 48 -2.30 1.67 1.80
N ALA A 49 -1.79 0.52 1.37
CA ALA A 49 -0.58 -0.04 1.96
C ALA A 49 0.62 0.90 1.84
N TRP A 50 1.31 1.10 2.96
CA TRP A 50 2.56 1.82 3.04
C TRP A 50 3.72 0.88 3.35
N VAL A 51 4.96 1.33 3.14
CA VAL A 51 6.17 0.54 3.36
C VAL A 51 7.16 1.35 4.19
N GLU A 52 7.61 0.76 5.29
CA GLU A 52 8.56 1.40 6.22
C GLU A 52 9.96 0.78 6.13
N GLU A 53 10.06 -0.51 5.83
CA GLU A 53 11.32 -1.24 5.74
C GLU A 53 11.38 -2.23 4.56
N PRO A 54 12.59 -2.61 4.07
CA PRO A 54 12.75 -3.49 2.91
C PRO A 54 12.06 -4.87 3.03
N ARG A 55 11.99 -5.41 4.26
CA ARG A 55 11.31 -6.68 4.50
C ARG A 55 9.80 -6.55 4.28
N GLU A 56 9.25 -5.37 4.55
CA GLU A 56 7.86 -5.08 4.30
C GLU A 56 7.56 -4.91 2.81
N ALA A 57 8.45 -4.26 2.04
CA ALA A 57 8.33 -4.20 0.58
C ALA A 57 8.22 -5.61 -0.04
N THR A 58 9.07 -6.53 0.43
CA THR A 58 9.06 -7.94 0.00
C THR A 58 7.76 -8.65 0.37
N THR A 59 7.18 -8.30 1.52
CA THR A 59 5.90 -8.84 1.99
C THR A 59 4.77 -8.40 1.09
N LEU A 60 4.68 -7.09 0.86
CA LEU A 60 3.68 -6.46 0.02
C LEU A 60 3.68 -7.09 -1.37
N GLN A 61 4.87 -7.25 -1.96
CA GLN A 61 5.06 -7.93 -3.23
C GLN A 61 4.47 -9.35 -3.24
N LYS A 62 4.77 -10.17 -2.21
CA LYS A 62 4.27 -11.56 -2.10
C LYS A 62 2.75 -11.60 -1.99
N VAL A 63 2.16 -10.74 -1.16
CA VAL A 63 0.70 -10.68 -0.98
C VAL A 63 0.04 -10.29 -2.30
N ILE A 64 0.52 -9.26 -2.99
CA ILE A 64 -0.03 -8.86 -4.28
C ILE A 64 0.12 -9.98 -5.32
N SER A 65 1.32 -10.56 -5.44
CA SER A 65 1.61 -11.60 -6.45
C SER A 65 0.80 -12.88 -6.27
N TYR A 66 0.31 -13.14 -5.05
CA TYR A 66 -0.60 -14.24 -4.77
C TYR A 66 -1.95 -14.06 -5.49
N TYR A 67 -2.47 -12.82 -5.54
CA TYR A 67 -3.79 -12.51 -6.10
C TYR A 67 -3.76 -11.93 -7.51
N GLN A 68 -2.66 -11.28 -7.92
CA GLN A 68 -2.61 -10.46 -9.13
C GLN A 68 -1.35 -10.76 -9.96
N ARG A 69 -1.51 -10.82 -11.29
CA ARG A 69 -0.42 -11.13 -12.24
C ARG A 69 -0.38 -10.25 -13.50
N ALA A 70 -1.44 -9.49 -13.78
CA ALA A 70 -1.64 -8.83 -15.06
C ALA A 70 -2.00 -7.34 -14.95
N HIS A 71 -2.43 -6.86 -13.78
CA HIS A 71 -2.92 -5.49 -13.61
C HIS A 71 -2.15 -4.73 -12.52
N PRO A 72 -2.03 -3.40 -12.64
CA PRO A 72 -1.49 -2.57 -11.57
C PRO A 72 -2.32 -2.64 -10.28
N VAL A 73 -1.67 -2.32 -9.16
CA VAL A 73 -2.30 -2.29 -7.84
C VAL A 73 -1.95 -0.99 -7.14
N TRP A 74 -2.96 -0.25 -6.70
CA TRP A 74 -2.78 0.94 -5.88
C TRP A 74 -2.09 0.61 -4.55
N VAL A 75 -1.15 1.48 -4.18
CA VAL A 75 -0.53 1.54 -2.86
C VAL A 75 -0.70 2.95 -2.30
N GLY A 76 -0.40 3.13 -1.01
CA GLY A 76 -0.65 4.38 -0.29
C GLY A 76 0.24 5.55 -0.70
N LEU A 77 1.08 5.43 -1.75
CA LEU A 77 1.86 6.55 -2.24
C LEU A 77 0.97 7.57 -2.92
N HIS A 78 1.12 8.82 -2.51
CA HIS A 78 0.51 9.95 -3.17
C HIS A 78 1.36 11.21 -2.99
N ARG A 79 1.09 12.24 -3.79
CA ARG A 79 1.63 13.58 -3.59
C ARG A 79 0.60 14.63 -4.01
N ARG A 80 0.70 15.82 -3.45
CA ARG A 80 0.07 17.01 -4.04
C ARG A 80 1.04 17.65 -5.03
N GLU A 81 0.52 18.50 -5.92
CA GLU A 81 1.34 19.18 -6.92
C GLU A 81 2.57 19.85 -6.27
N SER A 82 3.75 19.60 -6.86
CA SER A 82 5.05 20.10 -6.38
C SER A 82 5.47 19.67 -4.97
N GLN A 83 4.79 18.72 -4.34
CA GLN A 83 5.19 18.14 -3.04
C GLN A 83 5.96 16.83 -3.20
N ALA A 84 6.72 16.50 -2.15
CA ALA A 84 7.36 15.20 -2.02
C ALA A 84 6.30 14.08 -1.91
N TRP A 85 6.67 12.88 -2.32
CA TRP A 85 5.84 11.71 -2.15
C TRP A 85 5.69 11.36 -0.67
N GLN A 86 4.48 10.99 -0.29
CA GLN A 86 4.10 10.59 1.05
C GLN A 86 3.21 9.36 0.99
N TRP A 87 3.20 8.60 2.08
CA TRP A 87 2.32 7.48 2.30
C TRP A 87 0.99 7.96 2.89
N ALA A 88 -0.08 7.20 2.67
CA ALA A 88 -1.39 7.46 3.25
C ALA A 88 -1.39 7.41 4.79
N SER A 89 -0.40 6.74 5.41
CA SER A 89 -0.14 6.79 6.86
C SER A 89 0.35 8.15 7.36
N GLY A 90 0.85 9.02 6.46
CA GLY A 90 1.44 10.32 6.76
C GLY A 90 2.97 10.37 6.62
N ASP A 91 3.65 9.22 6.53
CA ASP A 91 5.10 9.16 6.45
C ASP A 91 5.63 9.62 5.08
N LYS A 92 6.79 10.27 5.06
CA LYS A 92 7.45 10.63 3.80
C LYS A 92 8.00 9.38 3.12
N TYR A 93 7.86 9.31 1.80
CA TYR A 93 8.51 8.27 1.01
C TYR A 93 10.03 8.41 1.07
N SER A 94 10.71 7.29 1.27
CA SER A 94 12.16 7.16 1.12
C SER A 94 12.49 5.90 0.34
N ILE A 95 13.50 5.98 -0.55
CA ILE A 95 14.03 4.82 -1.26
C ILE A 95 14.59 3.76 -0.30
N THR A 96 14.99 4.15 0.92
CA THR A 96 15.48 3.25 1.96
C THR A 96 14.41 2.30 2.52
N SER A 97 13.13 2.56 2.26
CA SER A 97 12.02 1.64 2.54
C SER A 97 12.12 0.33 1.74
N GLY A 98 13.01 0.27 0.74
CA GLY A 98 13.21 -0.90 -0.10
C GLY A 98 12.21 -1.03 -1.25
N LEU A 99 11.37 -0.02 -1.46
CA LEU A 99 10.47 0.06 -2.61
C LEU A 99 10.92 1.18 -3.55
N ALA A 100 11.64 0.83 -4.61
CA ALA A 100 12.14 1.80 -5.58
C ALA A 100 11.02 2.36 -6.46
N GLY A 101 11.17 3.62 -6.89
CA GLY A 101 10.29 4.28 -7.85
C GLY A 101 10.95 4.41 -9.23
N ASN A 102 10.19 4.25 -10.31
CA ASN A 102 10.72 4.35 -11.69
C ASN A 102 10.78 5.78 -12.26
N GLY A 103 10.69 6.81 -11.42
CA GLY A 103 10.83 8.22 -11.84
C GLY A 103 9.54 8.96 -12.22
N ALA A 104 8.42 8.66 -11.55
CA ALA A 104 7.16 9.43 -11.50
C ALA A 104 6.84 10.28 -12.75
N ARG A 105 6.30 9.66 -13.80
CA ARG A 105 5.92 10.35 -15.05
C ARG A 105 4.40 10.55 -15.11
N GLY A 106 3.94 11.77 -14.88
CA GLY A 106 2.58 12.20 -15.26
C GLY A 106 1.43 11.87 -14.30
N GLY A 107 1.70 11.46 -13.06
CA GLY A 107 0.66 11.20 -12.06
C GLY A 107 1.04 11.63 -10.64
N THR A 108 0.07 11.55 -9.73
CA THR A 108 0.19 11.93 -8.31
C THR A 108 -0.19 10.81 -7.35
N CYS A 109 -0.63 9.64 -7.86
CA CYS A 109 -0.94 8.45 -7.06
C CYS A 109 -0.05 7.28 -7.46
N GLY A 110 0.37 6.46 -6.49
CA GLY A 110 1.35 5.41 -6.69
C GLY A 110 0.75 4.03 -6.92
N VAL A 111 1.21 3.35 -7.97
CA VAL A 111 0.87 1.95 -8.29
C VAL A 111 2.10 1.06 -8.25
N LEU A 112 1.90 -0.21 -7.88
CA LEU A 112 2.82 -1.30 -8.20
C LEU A 112 2.40 -1.97 -9.49
N THR A 113 3.37 -2.27 -10.36
CA THR A 113 3.09 -2.79 -11.71
C THR A 113 3.47 -4.26 -11.82
N HIS A 114 2.63 -5.03 -12.51
CA HIS A 114 2.90 -6.44 -12.81
C HIS A 114 4.16 -6.62 -13.68
N LEU A 115 4.49 -5.64 -14.53
CA LEU A 115 5.70 -5.64 -15.38
C LEU A 115 7.00 -5.71 -14.58
N SER A 116 6.99 -5.15 -13.36
CA SER A 116 8.11 -5.23 -12.41
C SER A 116 8.01 -6.42 -11.45
N GLY A 117 7.00 -7.28 -11.59
CA GLY A 117 6.64 -8.26 -10.56
C GLY A 117 6.25 -7.61 -9.23
N PHE A 118 5.66 -6.41 -9.28
CA PHE A 118 5.25 -5.59 -8.13
C PHE A 118 6.39 -5.16 -7.20
N THR A 119 7.60 -5.01 -7.73
CA THR A 119 8.79 -4.59 -6.95
C THR A 119 9.13 -3.11 -7.09
N VAL A 120 8.58 -2.45 -8.11
CA VAL A 120 8.85 -1.05 -8.41
C VAL A 120 7.54 -0.29 -8.52
N TRP A 121 7.45 0.85 -7.82
CA TRP A 121 6.29 1.72 -7.92
C TRP A 121 6.45 2.74 -9.05
N SER A 122 5.31 3.16 -9.59
CA SER A 122 5.21 4.23 -10.58
C SER A 122 4.06 5.17 -10.24
N SER A 123 4.05 6.36 -10.84
CA SER A 123 2.94 7.28 -10.72
C SER A 123 1.87 6.98 -11.76
N ALA A 124 0.61 7.05 -11.39
CA ALA A 124 -0.54 7.00 -12.27
C ALA A 124 -1.50 8.16 -11.97
N ASP A 125 -2.39 8.43 -12.93
CA ASP A 125 -3.51 9.34 -12.74
C ASP A 125 -4.46 8.75 -11.68
N CYS A 126 -4.71 9.51 -10.61
CA CYS A 126 -5.54 9.10 -9.49
C CYS A 126 -6.99 8.76 -9.88
N ALA A 127 -7.48 9.29 -11.01
CA ALA A 127 -8.80 9.00 -11.54
C ALA A 127 -8.89 7.63 -12.24
N GLN A 128 -7.76 6.98 -12.54
CA GLN A 128 -7.78 5.61 -13.05
C GLN A 128 -8.30 4.65 -12.00
N GLN A 129 -8.90 3.56 -12.45
CA GLN A 129 -9.39 2.52 -11.56
C GLN A 129 -8.46 1.31 -11.59
N HIS A 130 -7.90 0.96 -10.43
CA HIS A 130 -7.04 -0.21 -10.26
C HIS A 130 -7.52 -1.04 -9.07
N HIS A 131 -7.06 -2.28 -9.01
CA HIS A 131 -7.10 -3.06 -7.78
C HIS A 131 -6.26 -2.37 -6.70
N TYR A 132 -6.43 -2.76 -5.44
CA TYR A 132 -5.75 -2.08 -4.34
C TYR A 132 -5.46 -3.02 -3.18
N ILE A 133 -4.55 -2.59 -2.33
CA ILE A 133 -4.17 -3.32 -1.12
C ILE A 133 -4.17 -2.38 0.07
N CYS A 134 -4.87 -2.79 1.12
CA CYS A 134 -4.92 -2.08 2.39
C CYS A 134 -3.90 -2.66 3.36
N LYS A 135 -3.38 -1.83 4.25
CA LYS A 135 -2.55 -2.20 5.40
C LYS A 135 -3.11 -1.54 6.66
N PHE A 136 -2.99 -2.19 7.80
CA PHE A 136 -2.87 -1.50 9.09
C PHE A 136 -1.81 -2.16 9.95
N THR A 137 -1.26 -1.40 10.89
CA THR A 137 -0.39 -1.89 11.95
C THR A 137 -1.14 -1.78 13.29
N PRO A 138 -1.17 -2.83 14.12
CA PRO A 138 -1.83 -2.83 15.43
C PRO A 138 -1.34 -1.79 16.44
#